data_AF-A0A9E3QZS0-F1
#
_entry.id   AF-A0A9E3QZS0-F1
#
_cell.length_a   1.000
_cell.length_b   1.000
_cell.length_c   1.000
_cell.angle_alpha   90.00
_cell.angle_beta   90.00
_cell.angle_gamma   90.00
#
_symmetry.space_group_name_H-M   'P 1'
#
loop_
_entity.id
_entity.type
_entity.pdbx_description
1 polymer ?
#
loop_
_entity_poly.entity_id
_entity_poly.type
_entity_poly.pdbx_seq_one_letter_code
_entity_poly.pdbx_strand_id
1 'polypeptide(L)'
;MTMLSIDPHVVDVLLPDLIGHDKRPSSFVLYLWLYAMTKGVGRKSAHFSYQMLTDRTGLSKRAVQRAVDHLKERELVRVQRKSATAVPEYAVTTPWIR
;
A
#
# COMPACT_ATOMS: atom_id res chain seq x y z
N MET A 1 -12.58 19.72 -0.30
CA MET A 1 -12.02 18.45 -0.85
C MET A 1 -10.60 18.75 -1.30
N THR A 2 -9.61 18.05 -0.73
CA THR A 2 -8.21 18.18 -1.18
C THR A 2 -8.00 17.21 -2.34
N MET A 3 -7.40 17.68 -3.44
CA MET A 3 -7.06 16.81 -4.55
C MET A 3 -5.89 15.89 -4.17
N LEU A 4 -6.03 14.60 -4.46
CA LEU A 4 -4.93 13.65 -4.35
C LEU A 4 -4.19 13.63 -5.68
N SER A 5 -2.97 14.16 -5.70
CA SER A 5 -2.07 14.01 -6.85
C SER A 5 -1.52 12.59 -6.87
N ILE A 6 -1.78 11.87 -7.97
CA ILE A 6 -1.30 10.51 -8.19
C ILE A 6 -0.21 10.58 -9.27
N ASP A 7 0.93 9.95 -9.01
CA ASP A 7 1.98 9.78 -10.02
C ASP A 7 1.45 8.96 -11.21
N PRO A 8 1.63 9.41 -12.47
CA PRO A 8 1.14 8.70 -13.66
C PRO A 8 1.55 7.22 -13.70
N HIS A 9 2.75 6.89 -13.21
CA HIS A 9 3.23 5.51 -13.16
C HIS A 9 2.31 4.58 -12.35
N VAL A 10 1.62 5.10 -11.34
CA VAL A 10 0.67 4.31 -10.54
C VAL A 10 -0.51 3.84 -11.40
N VAL A 11 -0.96 4.67 -12.34
CA VAL A 11 -2.11 4.36 -13.19
C VAL A 11 -1.67 3.62 -14.45
N ASP A 12 -0.60 4.08 -15.09
CA ASP A 12 -0.19 3.60 -16.41
C ASP A 12 0.60 2.28 -16.35
N VAL A 13 1.28 2.02 -15.23
CA VAL A 13 2.16 0.84 -15.08
C VAL A 13 1.75 -0.02 -13.90
N LEU A 14 1.63 0.56 -12.71
CA LEU A 14 1.40 -0.24 -11.51
C LEU A 14 0.02 -0.90 -11.48
N LEU A 15 -1.01 -0.21 -11.97
CA LEU A 15 -2.36 -0.75 -12.07
C LEU A 15 -2.42 -1.98 -12.99
N PRO A 16 -2.02 -1.92 -14.28
CA PRO A 16 -2.06 -3.09 -15.14
C PRO A 16 -1.11 -4.20 -14.67
N ASP A 17 0.01 -3.87 -14.03
CA ASP A 17 0.92 -4.86 -13.46
C ASP A 17 0.29 -5.60 -12.27
N LEU A 18 -0.21 -4.89 -11.26
CA LEU A 18 -0.80 -5.54 -10.08
C LEU A 18 -2.15 -6.21 -10.35
N ILE A 19 -3.03 -5.58 -11.14
CA ILE A 19 -4.37 -6.13 -11.42
C ILE A 19 -4.32 -7.12 -12.59
N GLY A 20 -3.63 -6.76 -13.66
CA GLY A 20 -3.59 -7.51 -14.90
C GLY A 20 -2.59 -8.65 -14.88
N HIS A 21 -1.32 -8.38 -14.58
CA HIS A 21 -0.26 -9.39 -14.62
C HIS A 21 -0.26 -10.27 -13.36
N ASP A 22 -0.18 -9.66 -12.17
CA ASP A 22 -0.12 -10.40 -10.91
C ASP A 22 -1.47 -10.99 -10.47
N LYS A 23 -2.58 -10.50 -11.04
CA LYS A 23 -3.95 -10.84 -10.63
C LYS A 23 -4.21 -10.56 -9.14
N ARG A 24 -3.70 -9.43 -8.64
CA ARG A 24 -3.80 -8.97 -7.24
C ARG A 24 -4.49 -7.60 -7.11
N PRO A 25 -5.81 -7.49 -7.37
CA PRO A 25 -6.53 -6.22 -7.21
C PRO A 25 -6.49 -5.66 -5.79
N SER A 26 -6.52 -6.53 -4.77
CA SER A 26 -6.41 -6.11 -3.36
C SER A 26 -5.06 -5.45 -3.04
N SER A 27 -3.98 -5.87 -3.70
CA SER A 27 -2.66 -5.25 -3.54
C SER A 27 -2.66 -3.83 -4.12
N PHE A 28 -3.27 -3.62 -5.28
CA PHE A 28 -3.38 -2.28 -5.86
C PHE A 28 -4.21 -1.34 -4.97
N VAL A 29 -5.38 -1.78 -4.50
CA VAL A 29 -6.24 -0.98 -3.60
C VAL A 29 -5.49 -0.60 -2.32
N LEU A 30 -4.81 -1.57 -1.70
CA LEU A 30 -4.06 -1.31 -0.48
C LEU A 30 -2.88 -0.36 -0.72
N TYR A 31 -2.14 -0.55 -1.82
CA TYR A 31 -1.05 0.34 -2.21
C TYR A 31 -1.54 1.78 -2.40
N LEU A 32 -2.62 1.98 -3.16
CA LEU A 32 -3.17 3.30 -3.44
C LEU A 32 -3.62 4.01 -2.16
N TRP A 33 -4.28 3.28 -1.25
CA TRP A 33 -4.70 3.83 0.03
C TRP A 33 -3.50 4.22 0.90
N LEU A 34 -2.48 3.35 1.00
CA LEU A 34 -1.25 3.65 1.73
C LEU A 34 -0.51 4.84 1.11
N TYR A 35 -0.48 4.96 -0.22
CA TYR A 35 0.12 6.08 -0.93
C TYR A 35 -0.56 7.39 -0.55
N ALA A 36 -1.89 7.43 -0.58
CA ALA A 36 -2.67 8.60 -0.19
C ALA A 36 -2.41 9.02 1.26
N MET A 37 -2.29 8.05 2.18
CA MET A 37 -2.08 8.32 3.61
C MET A 37 -0.62 8.62 3.98
N THR A 38 0.33 8.42 3.07
CA THR A 38 1.76 8.67 3.27
C THR A 38 2.26 9.74 2.30
N LYS A 39 2.73 9.33 1.12
CA LYS A 39 3.30 10.20 0.08
C LYS A 39 2.34 11.31 -0.33
N GLY A 40 1.06 10.99 -0.52
CA GLY A 40 0.02 11.96 -0.91
C GLY A 40 -0.22 13.10 0.08
N VAL A 41 0.22 12.93 1.34
CA VAL A 41 0.16 13.96 2.39
C VAL A 41 1.56 14.36 2.90
N GLY A 42 2.62 14.07 2.14
CA GLY A 42 4.00 14.45 2.46
C GLY A 42 4.66 13.67 3.62
N ARG A 43 4.09 12.54 4.04
CA ARG A 43 4.62 11.69 5.11
C ARG A 43 5.46 10.55 4.54
N LYS A 44 6.57 10.22 5.21
CA LYS A 44 7.46 9.11 4.81
C LYS A 44 6.85 7.73 5.12
N SER A 45 6.13 7.62 6.23
CA SER A 45 5.56 6.38 6.74
C SER A 45 4.40 6.67 7.70
N ALA A 46 3.60 5.65 8.00
CA ALA A 46 2.56 5.72 9.02
C ALA A 46 2.27 4.34 9.64
N HIS A 47 1.78 4.33 10.88
CA HIS A 47 1.43 3.12 11.60
C HIS A 47 -0.04 2.75 11.38
N PHE A 48 -0.30 1.52 10.95
CA PHE A 48 -1.66 1.02 10.74
C PHE A 48 -1.79 -0.42 11.23
N SER A 49 -2.88 -0.73 11.94
CA SER A 49 -3.17 -2.13 12.28
C SER A 49 -3.85 -2.82 11.09
N TYR A 50 -3.76 -4.15 10.99
CA TYR A 50 -4.51 -4.90 9.98
C TYR A 50 -6.03 -4.67 10.08
N GLN A 51 -6.55 -4.45 11.28
CA GLN A 51 -7.96 -4.12 11.48
C GLN A 51 -8.29 -2.77 10.85
N MET A 52 -7.48 -1.74 11.11
CA MET A 52 -7.68 -0.43 10.51
C MET A 52 -7.61 -0.48 8.99
N LEU A 53 -6.67 -1.25 8.42
CA LEU A 53 -6.58 -1.45 6.98
C LEU A 53 -7.82 -2.15 6.41
N THR A 54 -8.35 -3.15 7.11
CA THR A 54 -9.62 -3.83 6.76
C THR A 54 -10.76 -2.82 6.72
N ASP A 55 -10.94 -2.05 7.80
CA ASP A 55 -12.04 -1.08 7.93
C ASP A 55 -11.96 0.04 6.89
N ARG A 56 -10.75 0.48 6.54
CA ARG A 56 -10.53 1.60 5.62
C ARG A 56 -10.60 1.22 4.15
N THR A 57 -10.24 -0.02 3.82
CA THR A 57 -10.22 -0.50 2.43
C THR A 57 -11.43 -1.35 2.06
N GLY A 58 -12.20 -1.82 3.06
CA GLY A 58 -13.29 -2.78 2.87
C GLY A 58 -12.82 -4.19 2.52
N LEU A 59 -11.51 -4.44 2.46
CA LEU A 59 -10.93 -5.75 2.20
C LEU A 59 -11.04 -6.63 3.44
N SER A 60 -11.21 -7.94 3.26
CA SER A 60 -11.11 -8.88 4.38
C SER A 60 -9.70 -8.89 4.98
N LYS A 61 -9.58 -9.22 6.27
CA LYS A 61 -8.27 -9.33 6.95
C LYS A 61 -7.27 -10.22 6.18
N ARG A 62 -7.72 -11.35 5.64
CA ARG A 62 -6.89 -12.26 4.83
C ARG A 62 -6.44 -11.62 3.53
N ALA A 63 -7.32 -10.85 2.87
CA ALA A 63 -6.97 -10.10 1.66
C ALA A 63 -5.93 -9.00 1.97
N VAL A 64 -6.09 -8.27 3.07
CA VAL A 64 -5.08 -7.28 3.51
C VAL A 64 -3.74 -7.95 3.81
N GLN A 65 -3.71 -9.06 4.55
CA GLN A 65 -2.47 -9.78 4.85
C GLN A 65 -1.74 -10.21 3.57
N ARG A 66 -2.45 -10.87 2.65
CA ARG A 66 -1.90 -11.28 1.35
C ARG A 66 -1.44 -10.10 0.51
N ALA A 67 -2.19 -8.99 0.53
CA ALA A 67 -1.80 -7.77 -0.17
C ALA A 67 -0.53 -7.16 0.40
N VAL A 68 -0.39 -7.10 1.73
CA VAL A 68 0.84 -6.63 2.39
C VAL A 68 2.03 -7.52 2.02
N ASP A 69 1.87 -8.84 2.07
CA ASP A 69 2.94 -9.78 1.73
C ASP A 69 3.37 -9.60 0.26
N HIS A 70 2.41 -9.55 -0.65
CA HIS A 70 2.66 -9.32 -2.08
C HIS A 70 3.36 -7.98 -2.35
N LEU A 71 2.88 -6.88 -1.76
CA LEU A 71 3.49 -5.56 -1.94
C LEU A 71 4.91 -5.49 -1.36
N LYS A 72 5.18 -6.23 -0.27
CA LYS A 72 6.51 -6.34 0.31
C LYS A 72 7.45 -7.14 -0.62
N GLU A 73 6.99 -8.27 -1.15
CA GLU A 73 7.73 -9.09 -2.11
C GLU A 73 8.07 -8.31 -3.40
N ARG A 74 7.15 -7.47 -3.87
CA ARG A 74 7.35 -6.57 -5.01
C ARG A 74 8.16 -5.30 -4.66
N GLU A 75 8.62 -5.16 -3.42
CA GLU A 75 9.36 -3.99 -2.92
C GLU A 75 8.63 -2.65 -3.09
N LEU A 76 7.30 -2.68 -3.13
CA LEU A 76 6.41 -1.51 -3.28
C LEU A 76 6.00 -0.90 -1.92
N VAL A 77 6.14 -1.68 -0.85
CA VAL A 77 5.91 -1.23 0.52
C VAL A 77 6.98 -1.81 1.44
N ARG A 78 7.62 -0.94 2.24
CA ARG A 78 8.44 -1.37 3.37
C ARG A 78 7.56 -1.47 4.62
N VAL A 79 7.64 -2.60 5.31
CA VAL A 79 6.90 -2.86 6.55
C VAL A 79 7.90 -3.08 7.69
N GLN A 80 7.74 -2.33 8.77
CA GLN A 80 8.57 -2.47 9.98
C GLN A 80 7.70 -2.73 11.20
N ARG A 81 8.21 -3.53 12.16
CA ARG A 81 7.55 -3.77 13.46
C ARG A 81 8.61 -3.78 14.55
N LYS A 82 8.33 -3.09 15.66
CA LYS A 82 9.23 -3.06 16.83
C LYS A 82 9.18 -4.36 17.65
N SER A 83 8.08 -5.09 17.59
CA SER A 83 7.86 -6.39 18.24
C SER A 83 6.75 -7.15 17.51
N ALA A 84 6.53 -8.42 17.86
CA ALA A 84 5.49 -9.26 17.24
C ALA A 84 4.07 -8.67 17.36
N THR A 85 3.79 -7.97 18.46
CA THR A 85 2.48 -7.36 18.76
C THR A 85 2.43 -5.87 18.47
N ALA A 86 3.55 -5.24 18.08
CA ALA A 86 3.57 -3.83 17.73
C ALA A 86 2.76 -3.56 16.47
N VAL A 87 2.05 -2.42 16.46
CA VAL A 87 1.39 -1.92 15.26
C VAL A 87 2.45 -1.71 14.16
N PRO A 88 2.28 -2.31 12.97
CA PRO A 88 3.25 -2.18 11.90
C PRO A 88 3.30 -0.76 11.35
N GLU A 89 4.51 -0.32 11.02
CA GLU A 89 4.78 0.89 10.25
C GLU A 89 4.89 0.54 8.76
N TYR A 90 4.20 1.29 7.93
CA TYR A 90 4.19 1.13 6.48
C TYR A 90 4.80 2.37 5.82
N ALA A 91 5.73 2.15 4.88
CA ALA A 91 6.28 3.19 4.02
C ALA A 91 6.12 2.76 2.56
N VAL A 92 5.43 3.58 1.77
CA VAL A 92 5.28 3.35 0.33
C VAL A 92 6.57 3.72 -0.39
N THR A 93 7.04 2.81 -1.23
CA THR A 93 8.18 3.03 -2.11
C THR A 93 7.69 3.33 -3.53
N THR A 94 8.52 4.04 -4.27
CA THR A 94 8.28 4.42 -5.67
C THR A 94 9.57 4.11 -6.45
N PRO A 95 9.91 2.82 -6.64
CA PRO A 95 11.22 2.41 -7.17
C PRO A 95 11.54 2.93 -8.58
N TRP A 96 10.53 3.35 -9.33
CA TRP A 96 10.66 3.97 -10.65
C TRP A 96 11.11 5.44 -10.60
N ILE A 97 10.94 6.12 -9.47
CA ILE A 97 11.45 7.48 -9.26
C ILE A 97 12.88 7.33 -8.74
N ARG A 98 13.84 7.31 -9.68
CA ARG A 98 15.27 7.40 -9.37
C ARG A 98 15.73 8.84 -9.35
#